data_AF-A0A9D9CK41-F1
#
_entry.id   AF-A0A9D9CK41-F1
#
_cell.length_a   1.000
_cell.length_b   1.000
_cell.length_c   1.000
_cell.angle_alpha   90.00
_cell.angle_beta   90.00
_cell.angle_gamma   90.00
#
_symmetry.space_group_name_H-M   'P 1'
#
loop_
_entity.id
_entity.type
_entity.pdbx_description
1 polymer ?
#
loop_
_entity_poly.entity_id
_entity_poly.type
_entity_poly.pdbx_seq_one_letter_code
_entity_poly.pdbx_strand_id
1 'polypeptide(L)' 'MSEFEIRELQERIDAGILLAQRRLIERTRRDNGDLVVVRDGEVVRLTPDELALARE' A
#
# COMPACT_ATOMS: atom_id res chain seq x y z
N MET A 1 -9.38 25.68 -8.75
CA MET A 1 -9.64 24.77 -7.62
C MET A 1 -9.17 25.44 -6.35
N SER A 2 -9.98 25.42 -5.31
CA SER A 2 -9.64 25.94 -4.00
C SER A 2 -8.72 24.99 -3.24
N GLU A 3 -8.00 25.50 -2.24
CA GLU A 3 -7.18 24.69 -1.33
C GLU A 3 -8.00 23.61 -0.61
N PHE A 4 -9.26 23.91 -0.30
CA PHE A 4 -10.19 22.95 0.31
C PHE A 4 -10.46 21.76 -0.62
N GLU A 5 -10.80 22.02 -1.88
CA GLU A 5 -11.05 20.97 -2.87
C GLU A 5 -9.80 20.12 -3.12
N ILE A 6 -8.62 20.74 -3.12
CA ILE A 6 -7.34 20.03 -3.27
C ILE A 6 -7.10 19.08 -2.09
N ARG A 7 -7.34 19.54 -0.85
CA ARG A 7 -7.18 18.72 0.35
C ARG A 7 -8.16 17.54 0.36
N GLU A 8 -9.43 17.77 0.05
CA GLU A 8 -10.44 16.70 0.00
C GLU A 8 -10.07 15.62 -1.03
N LEU A 9 -9.54 16.03 -2.19
CA LEU A 9 -9.05 15.08 -3.19
C LEU A 9 -7.84 14.30 -2.68
N GLN A 10 -6.90 14.95 -2.02
CA GLN A 10 -5.73 14.28 -1.44
C GLN A 10 -6.15 13.22 -0.41
N GLU A 11 -7.07 13.56 0.50
CA GLU A 11 -7.60 12.63 1.50
C GLU A 11 -8.25 11.38 0.86
N ARG A 12 -8.99 11.57 -0.24
CA ARG A 12 -9.60 10.45 -0.98
C ARG A 12 -8.57 9.58 -1.68
N ILE A 13 -7.52 10.20 -2.24
CA ILE A 13 -6.40 9.49 -2.86
C ILE A 13 -5.69 8.65 -1.81
N ASP A 14 -5.34 9.24 -0.68
CA ASP A 14 -4.64 8.57 0.42
C ASP A 14 -5.46 7.40 0.97
N ALA A 15 -6.77 7.61 1.19
CA ALA A 15 -7.67 6.55 1.62
C ALA A 15 -7.75 5.40 0.60
N GLY A 16 -7.78 5.72 -0.70
CA GLY A 16 -7.77 4.73 -1.78
C GLY A 16 -6.49 3.90 -1.81
N ILE A 17 -5.33 4.54 -1.66
CA ILE A 17 -4.02 3.88 -1.62
C ILE A 17 -3.95 2.95 -0.40
N LEU A 18 -4.33 3.43 0.78
CA LEU A 18 -4.34 2.62 2.00
C LEU A 18 -5.24 1.39 1.87
N LEU A 19 -6.42 1.55 1.28
CA LEU A 19 -7.36 0.46 1.04
C LEU A 19 -6.80 -0.57 0.05
N ALA A 20 -6.20 -0.13 -1.05
CA ALA A 20 -5.60 -1.01 -2.05
C ALA A 20 -4.47 -1.85 -1.44
N GLN A 21 -3.58 -1.21 -0.66
CA GLN A 21 -2.48 -1.89 0.02
C GLN A 21 -3.00 -2.93 1.03
N ARG A 22 -4.02 -2.60 1.84
CA ARG A 22 -4.61 -3.55 2.78
C ARG A 22 -5.17 -4.79 2.06
N ARG A 23 -5.92 -4.58 0.96
CA ARG A 23 -6.48 -5.68 0.16
C ARG A 23 -5.39 -6.55 -0.46
N LEU A 24 -4.27 -5.97 -0.88
CA LEU A 24 -3.13 -6.69 -1.43
C LEU A 24 -2.50 -7.62 -0.38
N ILE A 25 -2.29 -7.13 0.84
CA ILE A 25 -1.77 -7.92 1.96
C ILE A 25 -2.73 -9.07 2.30
N GLU A 26 -4.03 -8.77 2.46
CA GLU A 26 -5.06 -9.76 2.79
C GLU A 26 -5.15 -10.87 1.73
N ARG A 27 -5.11 -10.49 0.44
CA ARG A 27 -5.11 -11.46 -0.67
C ARG A 27 -3.86 -12.34 -0.64
N THR A 28 -2.69 -11.73 -0.48
CA THR A 28 -1.42 -12.46 -0.49
C THR A 28 -1.34 -13.46 0.68
N ARG A 29 -1.83 -13.07 1.87
CA ARG A 29 -1.96 -14.00 3.02
C ARG A 29 -2.87 -15.18 2.70
N ARG A 30 -4.05 -14.92 2.11
CA ARG A 30 -5.00 -15.98 1.75
C ARG A 30 -4.41 -16.96 0.74
N ASP A 31 -3.63 -16.44 -0.20
CA ASP A 31 -3.03 -17.23 -1.28
C ASP A 31 -1.71 -17.90 -0.83
N ASN A 32 -1.30 -17.74 0.44
CA ASN A 32 0.00 -18.18 0.98
C ASN A 32 1.19 -17.77 0.07
N GLY A 33 1.09 -16.58 -0.53
CA GLY A 33 2.08 -16.05 -1.45
C GLY A 33 3.02 -15.04 -0.82
N ASP A 34 3.92 -14.51 -1.64
CA ASP A 34 4.77 -13.37 -1.33
C ASP A 34 4.55 -12.25 -2.35
N LEU A 35 4.92 -11.04 -1.96
CA LEU A 35 4.89 -9.86 -2.81
C LEU A 35 6.28 -9.53 -3.32
N VAL A 36 6.38 -9.15 -4.58
CA VAL A 36 7.61 -8.59 -5.17
C VAL A 36 7.35 -7.11 -5.41
N VAL A 37 8.18 -6.27 -4.79
CA VAL A 37 8.06 -4.81 -4.83
C VAL A 37 9.39 -4.19 -5.25
N VAL A 38 9.35 -2.95 -5.73
CA VAL A 38 10.56 -2.15 -5.94
C VAL A 38 10.71 -1.18 -4.77
N ARG A 39 11.87 -1.21 -4.10
CA ARG A 39 12.26 -0.25 -3.05
C ARG A 39 13.65 0.27 -3.37
N ASP A 40 13.80 1.59 -3.37
CA ASP A 40 15.08 2.26 -3.65
C ASP A 40 15.77 1.82 -4.96
N GLY A 41 14.95 1.46 -5.97
CA GLY A 41 15.42 0.97 -7.27
C GLY A 41 15.75 -0.53 -7.30
N GLU A 42 15.67 -1.23 -6.17
CA GLU A 42 15.92 -2.66 -6.06
C GLU A 42 14.62 -3.47 -6.01
N VAL A 43 14.65 -4.68 -6.60
CA VAL A 43 13.53 -5.61 -6.55
C VAL A 43 13.67 -6.47 -5.29
N VAL A 44 12.70 -6.36 -4.38
CA VAL A 44 12.70 -7.07 -3.10
C VAL A 44 11.45 -7.95 -3.00
N ARG A 45 11.63 -9.17 -2.48
CA ARG A 45 10.52 -10.07 -2.14
C ARG A 45 10.20 -9.91 -0.65
N LEU A 46 8.93 -9.71 -0.32
CA LEU A 46 8.44 -9.51 1.04
C LEU A 46 7.25 -10.44 1.30
N THR A 47 7.22 -11.01 2.49
CA THR A 47 6.02 -11.63 3.05
C THR A 47 4.96 -10.57 3.36
N PRO A 48 3.68 -10.96 3.48
CA PRO A 48 2.61 -10.03 3.87
C PRO A 48 2.84 -9.37 5.25
N ASP A 49 3.54 -10.03 6.16
CA ASP A 49 3.88 -9.50 7.49
C ASP A 49 4.98 -8.43 7.42
N GLU A 50 6.05 -8.67 6.65
CA GLU A 50 7.12 -7.69 6.43
C GLU A 50 6.61 -6.42 5.73
N LEU A 51 5.66 -6.57 4.79
CA LEU A 51 5.02 -5.42 4.15
C LEU A 51 4.13 -4.62 5.10
N ALA A 52 3.50 -5.28 6.08
CA ALA A 52 2.66 -4.63 7.08
C ALA A 52 3.48 -3.85 8.12
N LEU A 53 4.64 -4.37 8.51
CA LEU A 53 5.55 -3.78 9.51
C LEU A 53 6.35 -2.59 8.99
N ALA A 54 6.60 -2.50 7.68
CA ALA A 54 7.26 -1.35 7.05
C ALA A 54 6.45 -0.02 7.09
N ARG A 55 5.42 0.04 7.95
CA ARG A 55 4.53 1.17 8.17
C ARG A 55 4.73 1.85 9.54
N GLU A 56 5.56 1.28 10.41
CA GLU A 56 6.03 1.90 11.68
C GLU A 56 7.38 2.58 11.47
#